data_AF-A0A947DFC1-F1
#
_entry.id   AF-A0A947DFC1-F1
#
_cell.length_a   1.000
_cell.length_b   1.000
_cell.length_c   1.000
_cell.angle_alpha   90.00
_cell.angle_beta   90.00
_cell.angle_gamma   90.00
#
_symmetry.space_group_name_H-M   'P 1'
#
loop_
_entity.id
_entity.type
_entity.pdbx_description
1 polymer ?
#
loop_
_entity_poly.entity_id
_entity_poly.type
_entity_poly.pdbx_seq_one_letter_code
_entity_poly.pdbx_strand_id
1 'polypeptide(L)'
;MNQNSPLRELRHWPNWLLGLLVGSWVMRLLIAWLLPPGFDEAYYFLYTQHWDWSYFDHPVMVALTTAVGPWLTGYISPLTLRLGALVLYGLSTGFIYLSGRRLFSSVVGMWAVAIASLCPLFIFSFGLLAAPDNALILGWSAVMYVAVLEFFPMEKPYRPTSKIALIGLLLGLTCISKYHGFILGLSLIGFCLTSAKHRQALVSPWTGAALILFLFALTPLLYWNVHHDWLSFGFHLSERFDGGNTARQTEFNLLNMVGVWLVGVAYLFPSLGFPLWWASGRSLLQLSDLRQRFVLWLGLPIALGFTLLGGVTHIYPAWPAPGLWSLSLLLALAMAGWSPSTVRRWLVGSSLVIATLLIFALGHVALGTLQRPGGLVAILPPATDPTTTMIDVVKLRHVLTESRVGDALSTADFLVTNEFWLSGYVDMAVSPITSVPVMAFTQDPRGHAVWFNPAAWLGCSGLFLSIADDDQHQIRATYAPYFERFDLLEIVETHRAGATTETFYLYDVGKLIAPYKYPY
;
A
#
# COMPACT_ATOMS: atom_id res chain seq x y z
N MET A 1 5.64 40.90 13.35
CA MET A 1 6.65 39.88 12.97
C MET A 1 7.96 40.62 12.73
N ASN A 2 8.99 40.28 13.50
CA ASN A 2 10.31 40.94 13.50
C ASN A 2 11.03 40.66 12.16
N GLN A 3 11.63 41.69 11.55
CA GLN A 3 12.21 41.63 10.19
C GLN A 3 13.55 40.86 10.08
N ASN A 4 14.07 40.27 11.17
CA ASN A 4 15.38 39.62 11.22
C ASN A 4 15.29 38.09 11.40
N SER A 5 14.71 37.39 10.43
CA SER A 5 14.73 35.91 10.38
C SER A 5 15.82 35.42 9.41
N PRO A 6 16.78 34.58 9.84
CA PRO A 6 17.86 34.05 8.99
C PRO A 6 17.39 33.05 7.91
N LEU A 7 16.08 32.87 7.73
CA LEU A 7 15.50 31.81 6.89
C LEU A 7 15.35 32.19 5.41
N ARG A 8 15.91 33.32 4.96
CA ARG A 8 15.96 33.67 3.52
C ARG A 8 17.11 32.97 2.76
N GLU A 9 18.02 32.28 3.44
CA GLU A 9 19.30 31.87 2.82
C GLU A 9 19.39 30.46 2.24
N LEU A 10 18.44 29.55 2.48
CA LEU A 10 18.41 28.28 1.74
C LEU A 10 17.67 28.45 0.41
N ARG A 11 18.28 29.20 -0.51
CA ARG A 11 17.89 29.21 -1.93
C ARG A 11 18.21 27.88 -2.61
N HIS A 12 19.13 27.10 -2.04
CA HIS A 12 19.64 25.85 -2.59
C HIS A 12 19.50 24.71 -1.57
N TRP A 13 19.27 23.50 -2.08
CA TRP A 13 19.25 22.29 -1.28
C TRP A 13 20.68 22.00 -0.81
N PRO A 14 20.94 21.86 0.50
CA PRO A 14 22.30 21.61 0.98
C PRO A 14 22.75 20.19 0.56
N ASN A 15 24.04 20.04 0.20
CA ASN A 15 24.58 18.78 -0.34
C ASN A 15 24.31 17.57 0.58
N TRP A 16 24.35 17.74 1.90
CA TRP A 16 24.05 16.65 2.84
C TRP A 16 22.60 16.18 2.72
N LEU A 17 21.66 17.09 2.47
CA LEU A 17 20.25 16.73 2.30
C LEU A 17 20.05 16.00 0.96
N LEU A 18 20.67 16.49 -0.12
CA LEU A 18 20.66 15.77 -1.40
C LEU A 18 21.23 14.36 -1.25
N GLY A 19 22.33 14.19 -0.53
CA GLY A 19 22.89 12.89 -0.19
C GLY A 19 21.91 11.97 0.56
N LEU A 20 21.14 12.51 1.51
CA LEU A 20 20.09 11.74 2.20
C LEU A 20 18.96 11.30 1.27
N LEU A 21 18.50 12.18 0.38
CA LEU A 21 17.42 11.87 -0.56
C LEU A 21 17.85 10.82 -1.58
N VAL A 22 19.05 10.97 -2.13
CA VAL A 22 19.66 9.99 -3.04
C VAL A 22 19.88 8.67 -2.30
N GLY A 23 20.42 8.69 -1.08
CA GLY A 23 20.61 7.49 -0.26
C GLY A 23 19.29 6.77 0.05
N SER A 24 18.24 7.51 0.42
CA SER A 24 16.89 6.96 0.60
C SER A 24 16.33 6.35 -0.69
N TRP A 25 16.53 7.00 -1.83
CA TRP A 25 16.09 6.48 -3.12
C TRP A 25 16.83 5.20 -3.52
N VAL A 26 18.15 5.17 -3.36
CA VAL A 26 18.98 3.96 -3.59
C VAL A 26 18.55 2.83 -2.65
N MET A 27 18.36 3.12 -1.35
CA MET A 27 17.89 2.11 -0.39
C MET A 27 16.53 1.55 -0.80
N ARG A 28 15.59 2.38 -1.25
CA ARG A 28 14.29 1.92 -1.75
C ARG A 28 14.42 1.02 -2.96
N LEU A 29 15.30 1.35 -3.93
CA LEU A 29 15.56 0.48 -5.08
C LEU A 29 16.16 -0.85 -4.66
N LEU A 30 17.11 -0.85 -3.71
CA LEU A 30 17.71 -2.07 -3.18
C LEU A 30 16.67 -2.95 -2.48
N ILE A 31 15.79 -2.37 -1.65
CA ILE A 31 14.70 -3.13 -1.02
C ILE A 31 13.73 -3.63 -2.08
N ALA A 32 13.32 -2.79 -3.04
CA ALA A 32 12.38 -3.18 -4.10
C ALA A 32 12.90 -4.37 -4.91
N TRP A 33 14.21 -4.44 -5.12
CA TRP A 33 14.88 -5.53 -5.83
C TRP A 33 15.03 -6.82 -5.02
N LEU A 34 15.44 -6.72 -3.76
CA LEU A 34 15.85 -7.87 -2.95
C LEU A 34 14.75 -8.44 -2.04
N LEU A 35 13.74 -7.63 -1.68
CA LEU A 35 12.64 -8.08 -0.83
C LEU A 35 11.68 -8.92 -1.69
N PRO A 36 11.41 -10.21 -1.35
CA PRO A 36 10.37 -10.97 -2.04
C PRO A 36 9.01 -10.26 -1.95
N PRO A 37 8.05 -10.54 -2.86
CA PRO A 37 6.72 -9.96 -2.77
C PRO A 37 6.02 -10.46 -1.51
N GLY A 38 5.18 -9.62 -0.91
CA GLY A 38 4.26 -10.06 0.15
C GLY A 38 2.96 -10.66 -0.41
N PHE A 39 2.11 -11.19 0.48
CA PHE A 39 0.80 -11.78 0.11
C PHE A 39 -0.07 -10.83 -0.71
N ASP A 40 -0.21 -9.58 -0.27
CA ASP A 40 -1.01 -8.57 -0.97
C ASP A 40 -0.43 -8.24 -2.35
N GLU A 41 0.91 -8.14 -2.47
CA GLU A 41 1.57 -7.84 -3.75
C GLU A 41 1.36 -8.97 -4.77
N ALA A 42 1.46 -10.23 -4.30
CA ALA A 42 1.19 -11.41 -5.11
C ALA A 42 -0.28 -11.46 -5.57
N TYR A 43 -1.22 -11.15 -4.68
CA TYR A 43 -2.64 -11.08 -5.03
C TYR A 43 -2.95 -9.93 -6.00
N TYR A 44 -2.37 -8.75 -5.82
CA TYR A 44 -2.56 -7.63 -6.76
C TYR A 44 -1.89 -7.85 -8.11
N PHE A 45 -0.92 -8.76 -8.20
CA PHE A 45 -0.42 -9.19 -9.51
C PHE A 45 -1.52 -9.88 -10.34
N LEU A 46 -2.39 -10.70 -9.72
CA LEU A 46 -3.51 -11.33 -10.42
C LEU A 46 -4.46 -10.31 -11.05
N TYR A 47 -4.58 -9.12 -10.46
CA TYR A 47 -5.43 -8.05 -11.01
C TYR A 47 -4.92 -7.59 -12.38
N THR A 48 -3.60 -7.66 -12.57
CA THR A 48 -2.95 -7.34 -13.85
C THR A 48 -3.15 -8.41 -14.91
N GLN A 49 -3.55 -9.62 -14.51
CA GLN A 49 -3.90 -10.73 -15.39
C GLN A 49 -5.42 -10.72 -15.70
N HIS A 50 -6.24 -10.24 -14.75
CA HIS A 50 -7.70 -10.16 -14.86
C HIS A 50 -8.19 -8.71 -14.82
N TRP A 51 -8.07 -7.99 -15.93
CA TRP A 51 -8.50 -6.59 -16.00
C TRP A 51 -10.00 -6.42 -15.87
N ASP A 52 -10.41 -5.55 -14.94
CA ASP A 52 -11.80 -5.19 -14.72
C ASP A 52 -11.93 -3.72 -14.26
N TRP A 53 -13.16 -3.21 -14.18
CA TRP A 53 -13.47 -1.84 -13.78
C TRP A 53 -13.25 -1.57 -12.28
N SER A 54 -13.25 -2.63 -11.47
CA SER A 54 -12.92 -2.64 -10.04
C SER A 54 -12.66 -4.05 -9.57
N TYR A 55 -12.34 -4.23 -8.28
CA TYR A 55 -12.10 -5.54 -7.70
C TYR A 55 -12.73 -5.66 -6.30
N PHE A 56 -12.73 -6.88 -5.78
CA PHE A 56 -13.34 -7.26 -4.51
C PHE A 56 -12.91 -6.36 -3.34
N ASP A 57 -11.61 -6.26 -3.04
CA ASP A 57 -11.14 -5.50 -1.88
C ASP A 57 -10.67 -4.08 -2.24
N HIS A 58 -10.27 -3.83 -3.49
CA HIS A 58 -9.70 -2.55 -3.90
C HIS A 58 -10.17 -2.07 -5.28
N PRO A 59 -10.33 -0.75 -5.46
CA PRO A 59 -10.60 -0.17 -6.77
C PRO A 59 -9.43 -0.32 -7.78
N VAL A 60 -9.72 -0.08 -9.05
CA VAL A 60 -8.86 -0.40 -10.22
C VAL A 60 -7.43 0.16 -10.20
N MET A 61 -7.16 1.28 -9.51
CA MET A 61 -5.83 1.90 -9.63
C MET A 61 -4.70 1.02 -9.09
N VAL A 62 -4.96 0.11 -8.13
CA VAL A 62 -3.92 -0.82 -7.66
C VAL A 62 -3.41 -1.70 -8.80
N ALA A 63 -4.32 -2.27 -9.60
CA ALA A 63 -4.00 -3.08 -10.77
C ALA A 63 -3.14 -2.30 -11.77
N LEU A 64 -3.56 -1.07 -12.10
CA LEU A 64 -2.80 -0.18 -12.99
C LEU A 64 -1.40 0.11 -12.46
N THR A 65 -1.26 0.45 -11.17
CA THR A 65 0.05 0.75 -10.59
C THR A 65 0.98 -0.46 -10.56
N THR A 66 0.44 -1.65 -10.26
CA THR A 66 1.17 -2.91 -10.22
C THR A 66 1.60 -3.35 -11.63
N ALA A 67 0.80 -3.06 -12.65
CA ALA A 67 1.07 -3.47 -14.03
C ALA A 67 2.14 -2.62 -14.75
N VAL A 68 2.39 -1.38 -14.31
CA VAL A 68 3.33 -0.45 -14.98
C VAL A 68 4.68 -1.11 -15.28
N GLY A 69 5.30 -1.74 -14.29
CA GLY A 69 6.64 -2.30 -14.49
C GLY A 69 6.66 -3.57 -15.32
N PRO A 70 5.80 -4.58 -15.05
CA PRO A 70 5.65 -5.73 -15.94
C PRO A 70 5.38 -5.33 -17.40
N TRP A 71 4.51 -4.34 -17.65
CA TRP A 71 4.26 -3.84 -19.01
C TRP A 71 5.46 -3.16 -19.66
N LEU A 72 6.18 -2.32 -18.92
CA LEU A 72 7.34 -1.60 -19.45
C LEU A 72 8.54 -2.51 -19.70
N THR A 73 8.70 -3.57 -18.91
CA THR A 73 9.89 -4.43 -18.94
C THR A 73 9.67 -5.78 -19.59
N GLY A 74 8.42 -6.23 -19.73
CA GLY A 74 8.09 -7.59 -20.15
C GLY A 74 8.51 -8.67 -19.14
N TYR A 75 8.93 -8.29 -17.92
CA TYR A 75 9.49 -9.21 -16.94
C TYR A 75 8.81 -9.07 -15.57
N ILE A 76 8.53 -10.21 -14.93
CA ILE A 76 7.86 -10.27 -13.63
C ILE A 76 8.90 -10.57 -12.55
N SER A 77 9.06 -9.63 -11.62
CA SER A 77 9.99 -9.68 -10.50
C SER A 77 9.52 -8.74 -9.39
N PRO A 78 10.08 -8.84 -8.17
CA PRO A 78 9.77 -7.91 -7.09
C PRO A 78 10.02 -6.45 -7.48
N LEU A 79 11.11 -6.16 -8.20
CA LEU A 79 11.42 -4.80 -8.63
C LEU A 79 10.40 -4.28 -9.65
N THR A 80 10.11 -5.07 -10.68
CA THR A 80 9.21 -4.63 -11.76
C THR A 80 7.80 -4.39 -11.22
N LEU A 81 7.30 -5.24 -10.33
CA LEU A 81 6.00 -5.06 -9.67
C LEU A 81 5.87 -3.71 -8.93
N ARG A 82 6.99 -3.20 -8.40
CA ARG A 82 7.05 -2.00 -7.54
C ARG A 82 7.40 -0.71 -8.30
N LEU A 83 7.66 -0.77 -9.60
CA LEU A 83 8.06 0.42 -10.39
C LEU A 83 6.99 1.52 -10.37
N GLY A 84 5.71 1.16 -10.46
CA GLY A 84 4.61 2.11 -10.34
C GLY A 84 4.63 2.83 -8.99
N ALA A 85 4.78 2.07 -7.89
CA ALA A 85 4.88 2.61 -6.52
C ALA A 85 6.00 3.66 -6.41
N LEU A 86 7.20 3.32 -6.87
CA LEU A 86 8.39 4.16 -6.81
C LEU A 86 8.20 5.49 -7.55
N VAL A 87 7.62 5.44 -8.76
CA VAL A 87 7.36 6.63 -9.59
C VAL A 87 6.30 7.52 -8.96
N LEU A 88 5.15 6.95 -8.57
CA LEU A 88 4.04 7.73 -8.01
C LEU A 88 4.43 8.38 -6.69
N TYR A 89 5.24 7.71 -5.88
CA TYR A 89 5.74 8.30 -4.65
C TYR A 89 6.73 9.44 -4.89
N GLY A 90 7.61 9.32 -5.88
CA GLY A 90 8.45 10.43 -6.35
C GLY A 90 7.61 11.67 -6.69
N LEU A 91 6.56 11.49 -7.50
CA LEU A 91 5.63 12.57 -7.87
C LEU A 91 4.90 13.15 -6.64
N SER A 92 4.49 12.29 -5.70
CA SER A 92 3.83 12.69 -4.44
C SER A 92 4.73 13.58 -3.58
N THR A 93 6.03 13.27 -3.48
CA THR A 93 7.00 14.13 -2.80
C THR A 93 7.17 15.49 -3.49
N GLY A 94 7.00 15.55 -4.81
CA GLY A 94 6.95 16.82 -5.55
C GLY A 94 5.75 17.67 -5.14
N PHE A 95 4.56 17.07 -5.04
CA PHE A 95 3.35 17.79 -4.63
C PHE A 95 3.38 18.25 -3.16
N ILE A 96 3.95 17.47 -2.23
CA ILE A 96 4.10 17.93 -0.85
C ILE A 96 5.12 19.06 -0.74
N TYR A 97 6.22 19.02 -1.51
CA TYR A 97 7.16 20.15 -1.63
C TYR A 97 6.45 21.42 -2.10
N LEU A 98 5.70 21.32 -3.19
CA LEU A 98 4.98 22.46 -3.78
C LEU A 98 3.94 23.02 -2.83
N SER A 99 3.21 22.16 -2.11
CA SER A 99 2.23 22.54 -1.10
C SER A 99 2.88 23.27 0.08
N GLY A 100 3.95 22.72 0.66
CA GLY A 100 4.69 23.34 1.75
C GLY A 100 5.34 24.68 1.35
N ARG A 101 5.91 24.74 0.14
CA ARG A 101 6.47 25.96 -0.45
C ARG A 101 5.42 27.05 -0.60
N ARG A 102 4.24 26.67 -1.09
CA ARG A 102 3.16 27.61 -1.39
C ARG A 102 2.45 28.12 -0.13
N LEU A 103 2.26 27.27 0.88
CA LEU A 103 1.64 27.65 2.14
C LEU A 103 2.62 28.46 3.01
N PHE A 104 3.86 28.02 3.14
CA PHE A 104 4.78 28.52 4.16
C PHE A 104 6.07 29.09 3.56
N SER A 105 6.97 28.23 3.08
CA SER A 105 8.26 28.64 2.49
C SER A 105 8.93 27.46 1.77
N SER A 106 9.91 27.74 0.90
CA SER A 106 10.71 26.70 0.23
C SER A 106 11.39 25.74 1.22
N VAL A 107 11.83 26.26 2.37
CA VAL A 107 12.45 25.48 3.45
C VAL A 107 11.48 24.46 4.05
N VAL A 108 10.21 24.85 4.27
CA VAL A 108 9.18 23.92 4.75
C VAL A 108 8.90 22.83 3.73
N GLY A 109 8.80 23.18 2.44
CA GLY A 109 8.68 22.19 1.38
C GLY A 109 9.86 21.20 1.36
N MET A 110 11.09 21.71 1.54
CA MET A 110 12.32 20.91 1.62
C MET A 110 12.29 19.91 2.80
N TRP A 111 11.92 20.37 3.99
CA TRP A 111 11.83 19.50 5.17
C TRP A 111 10.70 18.49 5.07
N ALA A 112 9.58 18.82 4.44
CA ALA A 112 8.51 17.86 4.20
C ALA A 112 8.98 16.70 3.30
N VAL A 113 9.74 17.00 2.24
CA VAL A 113 10.37 15.95 1.40
C VAL A 113 11.38 15.12 2.18
N ALA A 114 12.16 15.75 3.06
CA ALA A 114 13.10 15.03 3.92
C ALA A 114 12.39 14.06 4.88
N ILE A 115 11.32 14.50 5.53
CA ILE A 115 10.50 13.64 6.40
C ILE A 115 9.87 12.51 5.59
N ALA A 116 9.25 12.82 4.45
CA ALA A 116 8.68 11.85 3.53
C ALA A 116 9.70 10.76 3.19
N SER A 117 10.88 11.15 2.73
CA SER A 117 11.93 10.25 2.24
C SER A 117 12.63 9.44 3.34
N LEU A 118 12.44 9.77 4.63
CA LEU A 118 13.09 9.05 5.73
C LEU A 118 12.13 8.21 6.55
N CYS A 119 10.83 8.54 6.54
CA CYS A 119 9.84 7.88 7.37
C CYS A 119 9.52 6.46 6.85
N PRO A 120 9.79 5.38 7.62
CA PRO A 120 9.55 4.01 7.17
C PRO A 120 8.09 3.77 6.79
N LEU A 121 7.13 4.23 7.59
CA LEU A 121 5.71 4.11 7.27
C LEU A 121 5.38 4.66 5.87
N PHE A 122 5.89 5.84 5.52
CA PHE A 122 5.62 6.44 4.21
C PHE A 122 6.36 5.71 3.10
N ILE A 123 7.59 5.26 3.33
CA ILE A 123 8.35 4.49 2.35
C ILE A 123 7.61 3.19 2.02
N PHE A 124 7.28 2.38 3.02
CA PHE A 124 6.69 1.06 2.81
C PHE A 124 5.24 1.12 2.33
N SER A 125 4.43 2.05 2.87
CA SER A 125 3.01 2.13 2.51
C SER A 125 2.78 2.79 1.15
N PHE A 126 3.62 3.74 0.74
CA PHE A 126 3.32 4.58 -0.43
C PHE A 126 4.31 4.47 -1.57
N GLY A 127 5.56 4.09 -1.27
CA GLY A 127 6.68 4.28 -2.20
C GLY A 127 7.55 3.07 -2.38
N LEU A 128 7.09 1.90 -1.99
CA LEU A 128 7.87 0.67 -2.08
C LEU A 128 6.99 -0.53 -2.43
N LEU A 129 6.06 -0.93 -1.56
CA LEU A 129 5.21 -2.10 -1.81
C LEU A 129 4.16 -1.80 -2.87
N ALA A 130 3.83 -2.75 -3.73
CA ALA A 130 2.69 -2.65 -4.64
C ALA A 130 1.39 -2.70 -3.81
N ALA A 131 0.72 -1.56 -3.69
CA ALA A 131 -0.42 -1.38 -2.80
C ALA A 131 -1.38 -0.31 -3.34
N PRO A 132 -2.68 -0.34 -2.96
CA PRO A 132 -3.64 0.69 -3.33
C PRO A 132 -3.26 2.09 -2.81
N ASP A 133 -2.46 2.13 -1.73
CA ASP A 133 -1.97 3.34 -1.10
C ASP A 133 -1.02 4.16 -2.01
N ASN A 134 -0.44 3.55 -3.05
CA ASN A 134 0.49 4.19 -3.99
C ASN A 134 -0.20 5.28 -4.83
N ALA A 135 -1.32 4.92 -5.47
CA ALA A 135 -2.12 5.87 -6.24
C ALA A 135 -2.91 6.80 -5.31
N LEU A 136 -3.33 6.32 -4.14
CA LEU A 136 -3.98 7.15 -3.12
C LEU A 136 -3.10 8.33 -2.72
N ILE A 137 -1.82 8.12 -2.40
CA ILE A 137 -0.98 9.21 -1.90
C ILE A 137 -0.68 10.26 -2.98
N LEU A 138 -0.62 9.83 -4.25
CA LEU A 138 -0.48 10.72 -5.39
C LEU A 138 -1.71 11.60 -5.52
N GLY A 139 -2.89 10.98 -5.57
CA GLY A 139 -4.17 11.67 -5.62
C GLY A 139 -4.35 12.63 -4.45
N TRP A 140 -4.07 12.15 -3.23
CA TRP A 140 -4.11 12.94 -2.00
C TRP A 140 -3.20 14.17 -2.06
N SER A 141 -1.96 14.00 -2.52
CA SER A 141 -0.98 15.08 -2.64
C SER A 141 -1.34 16.07 -3.75
N ALA A 142 -1.86 15.57 -4.88
CA ALA A 142 -2.33 16.40 -5.98
C ALA A 142 -3.56 17.23 -5.57
N VAL A 143 -4.57 16.61 -4.95
CA VAL A 143 -5.74 17.28 -4.38
C VAL A 143 -5.30 18.34 -3.37
N MET A 144 -4.40 18.01 -2.45
CA MET A 144 -3.85 18.96 -1.49
C MET A 144 -3.21 20.15 -2.21
N TYR A 145 -2.35 19.92 -3.21
CA TYR A 145 -1.68 20.99 -3.92
C TYR A 145 -2.66 21.91 -4.68
N VAL A 146 -3.63 21.34 -5.40
CA VAL A 146 -4.65 22.12 -6.12
C VAL A 146 -5.53 22.90 -5.14
N ALA A 147 -5.90 22.29 -4.00
CA ALA A 147 -6.64 22.97 -2.93
C ALA A 147 -5.83 24.12 -2.30
N VAL A 148 -4.50 23.96 -2.17
CA VAL A 148 -3.62 25.06 -1.74
C VAL A 148 -3.65 26.22 -2.76
N LEU A 149 -3.58 25.92 -4.06
CA LEU A 149 -3.65 26.94 -5.12
C LEU A 149 -5.00 27.66 -5.15
N GLU A 150 -6.08 26.94 -4.85
CA GLU A 150 -7.43 27.48 -4.81
C GLU A 150 -7.67 28.36 -3.58
N PHE A 151 -7.45 27.84 -2.37
CA PHE A 151 -7.84 28.54 -1.13
C PHE A 151 -6.81 29.57 -0.66
N PHE A 152 -5.57 29.49 -1.15
CA PHE A 152 -4.51 30.44 -0.83
C PHE A 152 -3.96 31.11 -2.10
N PRO A 153 -4.78 31.88 -2.84
CA PRO A 153 -4.34 32.59 -4.04
C PRO A 153 -3.44 33.78 -3.68
N MET A 154 -2.66 34.26 -4.66
CA MET A 154 -1.89 35.51 -4.48
C MET A 154 -2.80 36.74 -4.50
N GLU A 155 -3.82 36.72 -5.35
CA GLU A 155 -4.80 37.81 -5.50
C GLU A 155 -5.84 37.76 -4.37
N LYS A 156 -6.27 38.95 -3.93
CA LYS A 156 -7.29 39.14 -2.90
C LYS A 156 -8.33 40.15 -3.41
N PRO A 157 -9.64 39.98 -3.10
CA PRO A 157 -10.24 38.96 -2.22
C PRO A 157 -10.35 37.56 -2.86
N TYR A 158 -10.57 36.53 -2.04
CA TYR A 158 -10.78 35.16 -2.55
C TYR A 158 -12.08 35.06 -3.34
N ARG A 159 -12.00 34.39 -4.50
CA ARG A 159 -13.13 34.00 -5.34
C ARG A 159 -12.94 32.54 -5.79
N PRO A 160 -13.99 31.71 -5.70
CA PRO A 160 -13.97 30.33 -6.20
C PRO A 160 -13.56 30.26 -7.68
N THR A 161 -12.64 29.37 -8.03
CA THR A 161 -12.21 29.16 -9.43
C THR A 161 -12.49 27.75 -9.93
N SER A 162 -12.28 27.51 -11.22
CA SER A 162 -12.40 26.18 -11.85
C SER A 162 -11.50 25.11 -11.22
N LYS A 163 -10.51 25.48 -10.42
CA LYS A 163 -9.71 24.53 -9.64
C LYS A 163 -10.56 23.69 -8.68
N ILE A 164 -11.71 24.19 -8.22
CA ILE A 164 -12.65 23.38 -7.43
C ILE A 164 -13.19 22.21 -8.25
N ALA A 165 -13.51 22.42 -9.53
CA ALA A 165 -13.94 21.34 -10.42
C ALA A 165 -12.82 20.29 -10.60
N LEU A 166 -11.57 20.76 -10.77
CA LEU A 166 -10.40 19.87 -10.83
C LEU A 166 -10.19 19.09 -9.51
N ILE A 167 -10.43 19.72 -8.35
CA ILE A 167 -10.40 19.02 -7.05
C ILE A 167 -11.42 17.89 -7.02
N GLY A 168 -12.64 18.11 -7.53
CA GLY A 168 -13.67 17.06 -7.64
C GLY A 168 -13.20 15.88 -8.50
N LEU A 169 -12.65 16.16 -9.69
CA LEU A 169 -12.09 15.11 -10.56
C LEU A 169 -10.98 14.32 -9.86
N LEU A 170 -10.00 15.02 -9.28
CA LEU A 170 -8.86 14.38 -8.60
C LEU A 170 -9.30 13.60 -7.36
N LEU A 171 -10.31 14.07 -6.62
CA LEU A 171 -10.89 13.33 -5.50
C LEU A 171 -11.53 12.02 -5.97
N GLY A 172 -12.23 12.02 -7.11
CA GLY A 172 -12.81 10.80 -7.68
C GLY A 172 -11.73 9.80 -8.07
N LEU A 173 -10.66 10.27 -8.73
CA LEU A 173 -9.46 9.47 -9.03
C LEU A 173 -8.77 8.91 -7.77
N THR A 174 -8.77 9.71 -6.69
CA THR A 174 -8.24 9.30 -5.38
C THR A 174 -9.11 8.19 -4.76
N CYS A 175 -10.44 8.31 -4.86
CA CYS A 175 -11.38 7.31 -4.34
C CYS A 175 -11.33 5.98 -5.10
N ILE A 176 -11.09 6.00 -6.43
CA ILE A 176 -10.83 4.77 -7.21
C ILE A 176 -9.39 4.25 -7.04
N SER A 177 -8.63 4.79 -6.09
CA SER A 177 -7.41 4.17 -5.57
C SER A 177 -7.67 3.47 -4.25
N LYS A 178 -8.29 4.19 -3.31
CA LYS A 178 -8.72 3.66 -2.01
C LYS A 178 -9.84 4.52 -1.44
N TYR A 179 -10.81 3.90 -0.77
CA TYR A 179 -11.95 4.59 -0.14
C TYR A 179 -11.57 5.70 0.86
N HIS A 180 -10.31 5.76 1.30
CA HIS A 180 -9.81 6.84 2.16
C HIS A 180 -9.91 8.23 1.49
N GLY A 181 -9.96 8.30 0.15
CA GLY A 181 -10.19 9.54 -0.60
C GLY A 181 -11.49 10.27 -0.24
N PHE A 182 -12.54 9.54 0.18
CA PHE A 182 -13.78 10.15 0.62
C PHE A 182 -13.58 11.03 1.87
N ILE A 183 -12.72 10.58 2.80
CA ILE A 183 -12.38 11.33 4.02
C ILE A 183 -11.66 12.64 3.64
N LEU A 184 -10.80 12.64 2.62
CA LEU A 184 -10.16 13.86 2.12
C LEU A 184 -11.18 14.88 1.57
N GLY A 185 -12.18 14.41 0.83
CA GLY A 185 -13.27 15.26 0.35
C GLY A 185 -14.05 15.92 1.50
N LEU A 186 -14.42 15.12 2.51
CA LEU A 186 -15.09 15.62 3.73
C LEU A 186 -14.20 16.61 4.51
N SER A 187 -12.90 16.36 4.58
CA SER A 187 -11.91 17.26 5.19
C SER A 187 -11.88 18.63 4.51
N LEU A 188 -11.93 18.69 3.18
CA LEU A 188 -11.96 19.95 2.42
C LEU A 188 -13.27 20.71 2.66
N ILE A 189 -14.40 20.00 2.72
CA ILE A 189 -15.69 20.59 3.06
C ILE A 189 -15.65 21.16 4.49
N GLY A 190 -15.14 20.39 5.46
CA GLY A 190 -14.97 20.83 6.85
C GLY A 190 -14.09 22.08 6.99
N PHE A 191 -12.99 22.15 6.23
CA PHE A 191 -12.17 23.35 6.15
C PHE A 191 -12.96 24.57 5.63
N CYS A 192 -13.73 24.40 4.56
CA CYS A 192 -14.53 25.48 3.98
C CYS A 192 -15.62 25.96 4.95
N LEU A 193 -16.30 25.04 5.64
CA LEU A 193 -17.34 25.37 6.63
C LEU A 193 -16.77 26.17 7.82
N THR A 194 -15.57 25.81 8.28
CA THR A 194 -14.89 26.49 9.38
C THR A 194 -14.13 27.76 8.96
N SER A 195 -14.08 28.09 7.67
CA SER A 195 -13.47 29.30 7.13
C SER A 195 -14.51 30.21 6.48
N ALA A 196 -14.93 31.26 7.18
CA ALA A 196 -15.92 32.22 6.67
C ALA A 196 -15.58 32.73 5.24
N LYS A 197 -14.28 32.97 4.97
CA LYS A 197 -13.76 33.36 3.65
C LYS A 197 -14.03 32.32 2.55
N HIS A 198 -13.95 31.03 2.86
CA HIS A 198 -14.01 29.94 1.89
C HIS A 198 -15.38 29.25 1.81
N ARG A 199 -16.35 29.59 2.68
CA ARG A 199 -17.73 29.08 2.58
C ARG A 199 -18.36 29.30 1.21
N GLN A 200 -18.02 30.40 0.55
CA GLN A 200 -18.48 30.70 -0.82
C GLN A 200 -18.05 29.64 -1.86
N ALA A 201 -17.00 28.86 -1.59
CA ALA A 201 -16.61 27.74 -2.45
C ALA A 201 -17.74 26.71 -2.53
N LEU A 202 -18.36 26.37 -1.40
CA LEU A 202 -19.37 25.31 -1.29
C LEU A 202 -20.65 25.59 -2.09
N VAL A 203 -20.97 26.87 -2.30
CA VAL A 203 -22.15 27.30 -3.07
C VAL A 203 -21.80 27.80 -4.47
N SER A 204 -20.52 27.71 -4.87
CA SER A 204 -20.08 28.16 -6.19
C SER A 204 -20.53 27.20 -7.29
N PRO A 205 -20.76 27.68 -8.53
CA PRO A 205 -21.05 26.80 -9.67
C PRO A 205 -19.94 25.77 -9.91
N TRP A 206 -18.70 26.09 -9.53
CA TRP A 206 -17.57 25.17 -9.62
C TRP A 206 -17.69 23.96 -8.69
N THR A 207 -18.44 24.06 -7.59
CA THR A 207 -18.74 22.90 -6.73
C THR A 207 -19.75 21.97 -7.39
N GLY A 208 -20.72 22.51 -8.13
CA GLY A 208 -21.60 21.70 -8.99
C GLY A 208 -20.80 20.94 -10.05
N ALA A 209 -19.88 21.63 -10.73
CA ALA A 209 -18.96 20.99 -11.68
C ALA A 209 -18.04 19.96 -11.02
N ALA A 210 -17.56 20.24 -9.80
CA ALA A 210 -16.75 19.30 -9.02
C ALA A 210 -17.50 18.01 -8.70
N LEU A 211 -18.77 18.10 -8.31
CA LEU A 211 -19.61 16.94 -8.04
C LEU A 211 -19.82 16.08 -9.30
N ILE A 212 -20.09 16.72 -10.45
CA ILE A 212 -20.24 16.03 -11.73
C ILE A 212 -18.95 15.29 -12.10
N LEU A 213 -17.80 15.97 -12.04
CA LEU A 213 -16.51 15.35 -12.37
C LEU A 213 -16.08 14.27 -11.36
N PHE A 214 -16.43 14.43 -10.09
CA PHE A 214 -16.21 13.43 -9.05
C PHE A 214 -17.00 12.15 -9.36
N LEU A 215 -18.31 12.28 -9.63
CA LEU A 215 -19.16 11.14 -9.99
C LEU A 215 -18.71 10.47 -11.30
N PHE A 216 -18.29 11.27 -12.28
CA PHE A 216 -17.72 10.76 -13.52
C PHE A 216 -16.47 9.91 -13.27
N ALA A 217 -15.53 10.38 -12.43
CA ALA A 217 -14.34 9.60 -12.09
C ALA A 217 -14.62 8.34 -11.25
N LEU A 218 -15.73 8.31 -10.50
CA LEU A 218 -16.17 7.12 -9.76
C LEU A 218 -16.83 6.04 -10.64
N THR A 219 -17.12 6.34 -11.91
CA THR A 219 -17.85 5.41 -12.80
C THR A 219 -17.29 3.99 -12.82
N PRO A 220 -15.97 3.74 -12.93
CA PRO A 220 -15.43 2.37 -12.92
C PRO A 220 -15.83 1.57 -11.66
N LEU A 221 -15.71 2.20 -10.50
CA LEU A 221 -16.05 1.60 -9.21
C LEU A 221 -17.53 1.30 -9.08
N LEU A 222 -18.39 2.25 -9.46
CA LEU A 222 -19.84 2.12 -9.35
C LEU A 222 -20.38 1.10 -10.36
N TYR A 223 -19.90 1.16 -11.60
CA TYR A 223 -20.29 0.23 -12.66
C TYR A 223 -19.98 -1.21 -12.25
N TRP A 224 -18.76 -1.48 -11.80
CA TRP A 224 -18.36 -2.82 -11.38
C TRP A 224 -19.25 -3.35 -10.26
N ASN A 225 -19.47 -2.56 -9.20
CA ASN A 225 -20.26 -3.01 -8.05
C ASN A 225 -21.74 -3.27 -8.41
N VAL A 226 -22.35 -2.47 -9.27
CA VAL A 226 -23.73 -2.70 -9.72
C VAL A 226 -23.88 -4.04 -10.46
N HIS A 227 -22.83 -4.46 -11.17
CA HIS A 227 -22.80 -5.73 -11.91
C HIS A 227 -22.35 -6.94 -11.07
N HIS A 228 -21.91 -6.71 -9.82
CA HIS A 228 -21.37 -7.74 -8.93
C HIS A 228 -22.02 -7.63 -7.54
N ASP A 229 -23.33 -7.37 -7.49
CA ASP A 229 -24.16 -7.37 -6.27
C ASP A 229 -23.58 -6.57 -5.09
N TRP A 230 -22.85 -5.50 -5.39
CA TRP A 230 -22.18 -4.64 -4.41
C TRP A 230 -21.16 -5.36 -3.51
N LEU A 231 -20.58 -6.48 -3.98
CA LEU A 231 -19.63 -7.32 -3.25
C LEU A 231 -18.52 -6.53 -2.53
N SER A 232 -17.88 -5.56 -3.21
CA SER A 232 -16.80 -4.78 -2.60
C SER A 232 -17.29 -3.93 -1.43
N PHE A 233 -18.43 -3.26 -1.59
CA PHE A 233 -19.00 -2.45 -0.50
C PHE A 233 -19.49 -3.32 0.65
N GLY A 234 -20.08 -4.49 0.37
CA GLY A 234 -20.43 -5.48 1.39
C GLY A 234 -19.21 -5.86 2.23
N PHE A 235 -18.11 -6.21 1.56
CA PHE A 235 -16.84 -6.52 2.23
C PHE A 235 -16.37 -5.40 3.17
N HIS A 236 -16.31 -4.15 2.72
CA HIS A 236 -15.81 -3.03 3.56
C HIS A 236 -16.78 -2.57 4.65
N LEU A 237 -18.09 -2.81 4.52
CA LEU A 237 -19.10 -2.33 5.46
C LEU A 237 -19.47 -3.37 6.53
N SER A 238 -19.50 -4.67 6.20
CA SER A 238 -19.86 -5.74 7.13
C SER A 238 -18.71 -6.71 7.39
N GLU A 239 -18.20 -7.38 6.35
CA GLU A 239 -17.37 -8.57 6.53
C GLU A 239 -15.96 -8.25 7.06
N ARG A 240 -15.37 -7.12 6.64
CA ARG A 240 -14.03 -6.69 7.06
C ARG A 240 -13.90 -6.49 8.58
N PHE A 241 -15.01 -6.28 9.28
CA PHE A 241 -15.04 -6.10 10.74
C PHE A 241 -15.62 -7.31 11.49
N ASP A 242 -16.16 -8.29 10.76
CA ASP A 242 -16.84 -9.48 11.31
C ASP A 242 -16.04 -10.78 11.08
N GLY A 243 -15.19 -10.84 10.04
CA GLY A 243 -14.50 -12.05 9.60
C GLY A 243 -13.04 -12.20 10.08
N GLY A 244 -12.84 -12.87 11.23
CA GLY A 244 -11.58 -13.54 11.58
C GLY A 244 -10.90 -13.03 12.87
N ASN A 245 -11.03 -13.77 13.98
CA ASN A 245 -10.36 -13.63 15.29
C ASN A 245 -10.30 -12.24 15.98
N THR A 246 -10.68 -11.15 15.32
CA THR A 246 -10.75 -9.79 15.84
C THR A 246 -12.20 -9.36 15.86
N ALA A 247 -13.02 -10.03 16.67
CA ALA A 247 -14.39 -9.61 16.89
C ALA A 247 -14.41 -8.11 17.25
N ARG A 248 -15.22 -7.33 16.54
CA ARG A 248 -15.48 -5.93 16.87
C ARG A 248 -15.82 -5.85 18.35
N GLN A 249 -15.00 -5.13 19.11
CA GLN A 249 -15.26 -4.96 20.53
C GLN A 249 -16.52 -4.10 20.67
N THR A 250 -17.48 -4.58 21.45
CA THR A 250 -18.71 -3.84 21.76
C THR A 250 -18.42 -2.61 22.62
N GLU A 251 -17.32 -2.63 23.37
CA GLU A 251 -16.88 -1.54 24.25
C GLU A 251 -15.58 -0.89 23.75
N PHE A 252 -15.44 0.41 23.99
CA PHE A 252 -14.24 1.17 23.62
C PHE A 252 -13.11 0.91 24.61
N ASN A 253 -11.96 0.48 24.10
CA ASN A 253 -10.76 0.21 24.87
C ASN A 253 -9.67 1.28 24.64
N LEU A 254 -9.42 2.09 25.66
CA LEU A 254 -8.41 3.16 25.61
C LEU A 254 -6.98 2.62 25.44
N LEU A 255 -6.65 1.48 26.03
CA LEU A 255 -5.31 0.88 25.91
C LEU A 255 -5.05 0.41 24.48
N ASN A 256 -6.06 -0.16 23.81
CA ASN A 256 -5.96 -0.53 22.40
C ASN A 256 -5.75 0.69 21.51
N MET A 257 -6.51 1.77 21.74
CA MET A 257 -6.34 3.05 21.05
C MET A 257 -4.91 3.61 21.22
N VAL A 258 -4.38 3.61 22.46
CA VAL A 258 -3.00 4.03 22.75
C VAL A 258 -1.99 3.09 22.10
N GLY A 259 -2.26 1.79 22.08
CA GLY A 259 -1.47 0.78 21.38
C GLY A 259 -1.35 1.08 19.88
N VAL A 260 -2.48 1.35 19.21
CA VAL A 260 -2.50 1.75 17.79
C VAL A 260 -1.70 3.02 17.56
N TRP A 261 -1.83 4.02 18.44
CA TRP A 261 -1.03 5.24 18.36
C TRP A 261 0.48 4.98 18.52
N LEU A 262 0.89 4.18 19.52
CA LEU A 262 2.30 3.83 19.76
C LEU A 262 2.89 3.01 18.61
N VAL A 263 2.13 2.07 18.06
CA VAL A 263 2.50 1.34 16.85
C VAL A 263 2.66 2.32 15.68
N GLY A 264 1.72 3.23 15.48
CA GLY A 264 1.85 4.30 14.48
C GLY A 264 3.13 5.13 14.65
N VAL A 265 3.49 5.49 15.88
CA VAL A 265 4.76 6.19 16.19
C VAL A 265 5.98 5.32 15.89
N ALA A 266 5.94 4.03 16.21
CA ALA A 266 7.02 3.09 15.91
C ALA A 266 7.23 2.95 14.40
N TYR A 267 6.17 2.81 13.60
CA TYR A 267 6.22 2.72 12.15
C TYR A 267 6.64 4.04 11.48
N LEU A 268 6.23 5.19 12.04
CA LEU A 268 6.77 6.50 11.62
C LEU A 268 8.27 6.66 11.93
N PHE A 269 8.82 5.76 12.76
CA PHE A 269 10.07 5.87 13.51
C PHE A 269 9.94 6.87 14.68
N PRO A 270 10.27 6.50 15.94
CA PRO A 270 10.01 7.33 17.12
C PRO A 270 10.60 8.75 17.03
N SER A 271 11.78 8.89 16.40
CA SER A 271 12.40 10.20 16.24
C SER A 271 11.61 11.13 15.34
N LEU A 272 10.71 10.64 14.47
CA LEU A 272 9.84 11.43 13.60
C LEU A 272 8.39 11.44 14.10
N GLY A 273 7.91 10.29 14.60
CA GLY A 273 6.53 10.10 15.05
C GLY A 273 6.13 10.98 16.24
N PHE A 274 6.93 10.99 17.31
CA PHE A 274 6.62 11.85 18.47
C PHE A 274 6.66 13.35 18.11
N PRO A 275 7.69 13.87 17.40
CA PRO A 275 7.70 15.27 16.98
C PRO A 275 6.56 15.64 16.03
N LEU A 276 6.12 14.73 15.15
CA LEU A 276 4.99 14.97 14.26
C LEU A 276 3.68 15.20 15.03
N TRP A 277 3.38 14.32 15.99
CA TRP A 277 2.21 14.48 16.86
C TRP A 277 2.31 15.72 17.74
N TRP A 278 3.49 16.03 18.28
CA TRP A 278 3.74 17.27 19.01
C TRP A 278 3.51 18.52 18.16
N ALA A 279 4.05 18.58 16.94
CA ALA A 279 3.86 19.72 16.05
C ALA A 279 2.39 19.89 15.63
N SER A 280 1.69 18.78 15.40
CA SER A 280 0.26 18.77 15.12
C SER A 280 -0.55 19.29 16.31
N GLY A 281 -0.25 18.82 17.53
CA GLY A 281 -0.87 19.30 18.77
C GLY A 281 -0.61 20.78 19.04
N ARG A 282 0.61 21.28 18.79
CA ARG A 282 0.91 22.71 18.88
C ARG A 282 0.11 23.55 17.89
N SER A 283 -0.10 23.04 16.69
CA SER A 283 -0.88 23.73 15.66
C SER A 283 -2.37 23.79 16.02
N LEU A 284 -2.89 22.78 16.74
CA LEU A 284 -4.25 22.81 17.31
C LEU A 284 -4.45 23.92 18.35
N LEU A 285 -3.37 24.39 19.01
CA LEU A 285 -3.42 25.54 19.91
C LEU A 285 -3.32 26.89 19.17
N GLN A 286 -3.02 26.86 17.86
CA GLN A 286 -2.80 28.04 17.01
C GLN A 286 -3.80 28.11 15.86
N LEU A 287 -5.08 27.81 16.10
CA LEU A 287 -6.14 27.75 15.08
C LEU A 287 -6.40 29.07 14.34
N SER A 288 -5.77 30.17 14.75
CA SER A 288 -5.82 31.47 14.08
C SER A 288 -5.04 31.49 12.75
N ASP A 289 -3.99 30.68 12.57
CA ASP A 289 -3.33 30.56 11.25
C ASP A 289 -4.14 29.61 10.35
N LEU A 290 -4.84 30.21 9.39
CA LEU A 290 -5.69 29.50 8.44
C LEU A 290 -4.94 28.42 7.64
N ARG A 291 -3.63 28.59 7.41
CA ARG A 291 -2.80 27.61 6.67
C ARG A 291 -2.53 26.37 7.50
N GLN A 292 -2.21 26.53 8.79
CA GLN A 292 -2.05 25.40 9.70
C GLN A 292 -3.37 24.66 9.88
N ARG A 293 -4.47 25.41 10.05
CA ARG A 293 -5.82 24.83 10.14
C ARG A 293 -6.23 24.05 8.90
N PHE A 294 -5.85 24.51 7.71
CA PHE A 294 -6.05 23.76 6.47
C PHE A 294 -5.32 22.41 6.51
N VAL A 295 -4.03 22.39 6.86
CA VAL A 295 -3.25 21.15 6.99
C VAL A 295 -3.83 20.22 8.04
N LEU A 296 -4.29 20.76 9.18
CA LEU A 296 -4.97 19.98 10.22
C LEU A 296 -6.26 19.32 9.71
N TRP A 297 -7.06 20.03 8.91
CA TRP A 297 -8.26 19.44 8.29
C TRP A 297 -7.93 18.32 7.32
N LEU A 298 -6.87 18.45 6.52
CA LEU A 298 -6.45 17.36 5.64
C LEU A 298 -5.91 16.17 6.44
N GLY A 299 -5.20 16.42 7.55
CA GLY A 299 -4.48 15.39 8.27
C GLY A 299 -5.23 14.69 9.40
N LEU A 300 -5.83 15.46 10.32
CA LEU A 300 -6.37 14.94 11.58
C LEU A 300 -7.60 14.03 11.42
N PRO A 301 -8.61 14.33 10.58
CA PRO A 301 -9.82 13.50 10.52
C PRO A 301 -9.52 12.03 10.24
N ILE A 302 -8.58 11.74 9.34
CA ILE A 302 -8.18 10.35 9.05
C ILE A 302 -7.17 9.81 10.07
N ALA A 303 -6.14 10.58 10.45
CA ALA A 303 -5.10 10.11 11.36
C ALA A 303 -5.65 9.83 12.77
N LEU A 304 -6.40 10.80 13.32
CA LEU A 304 -7.06 10.66 14.61
C LEU A 304 -8.26 9.71 14.50
N GLY A 305 -9.05 9.78 13.43
CA GLY A 305 -10.22 8.92 13.24
C GLY A 305 -9.86 7.43 13.31
N PHE A 306 -8.84 6.99 12.57
CA PHE A 306 -8.38 5.61 12.64
C PHE A 306 -7.67 5.25 13.95
N THR A 307 -6.97 6.20 14.58
CA THR A 307 -6.40 5.96 15.92
C THR A 307 -7.51 5.74 16.95
N LEU A 308 -8.57 6.55 16.94
CA LEU A 308 -9.74 6.39 17.79
C LEU A 308 -10.47 5.07 17.50
N LEU A 309 -10.66 4.72 16.23
CA LEU A 309 -11.28 3.46 15.82
C LEU A 309 -10.48 2.24 16.32
N GLY A 310 -9.17 2.41 16.54
CA GLY A 310 -8.29 1.42 17.20
C GLY A 310 -8.74 1.00 18.60
N GLY A 311 -9.60 1.80 19.26
CA GLY A 311 -10.20 1.42 20.53
C GLY A 311 -11.27 0.34 20.43
N VAL A 312 -11.84 0.09 19.23
CA VAL A 312 -12.95 -0.88 19.04
C VAL A 312 -12.62 -1.99 18.05
N THR A 313 -11.60 -1.81 17.20
CA THR A 313 -11.21 -2.80 16.19
C THR A 313 -9.73 -2.69 15.87
N HIS A 314 -9.20 -3.70 15.19
CA HIS A 314 -7.82 -3.72 14.73
C HIS A 314 -7.59 -2.72 13.60
N ILE A 315 -6.51 -1.95 13.66
CA ILE A 315 -6.17 -0.90 12.69
C ILE A 315 -4.77 -1.12 12.16
N TYR A 316 -4.66 -1.24 10.85
CA TYR A 316 -3.35 -1.33 10.20
C TYR A 316 -2.66 0.04 10.16
N PRO A 317 -1.33 0.12 10.39
CA PRO A 317 -0.59 1.38 10.41
C PRO A 317 -0.72 2.23 9.14
N ALA A 318 -0.98 1.60 7.99
CA ALA A 318 -1.18 2.29 6.71
C ALA A 318 -2.49 3.12 6.67
N TRP A 319 -3.51 2.80 7.48
CA TRP A 319 -4.81 3.47 7.43
C TRP A 319 -4.75 4.95 7.88
N PRO A 320 -4.10 5.32 9.00
CA PRO A 320 -3.91 6.73 9.36
C PRO A 320 -2.83 7.44 8.52
N ALA A 321 -2.02 6.72 7.74
CA ALA A 321 -0.83 7.24 7.09
C ALA A 321 -1.08 8.43 6.13
N PRO A 322 -2.15 8.50 5.31
CA PRO A 322 -2.40 9.66 4.44
C PRO A 322 -2.62 10.96 5.24
N GLY A 323 -3.21 10.86 6.42
CA GLY A 323 -3.37 12.00 7.31
C GLY A 323 -2.03 12.44 7.90
N LEU A 324 -1.25 11.48 8.37
CA LEU A 324 0.11 11.72 8.89
C LEU A 324 1.02 12.34 7.82
N TRP A 325 0.84 11.95 6.56
CA TRP A 325 1.52 12.57 5.40
C TRP A 325 1.22 14.06 5.31
N SER A 326 -0.05 14.47 5.36
CA SER A 326 -0.41 15.89 5.39
C SER A 326 0.15 16.60 6.63
N LEU A 327 0.06 15.99 7.82
CA LEU A 327 0.56 16.56 9.06
C LEU A 327 2.09 16.72 9.09
N SER A 328 2.84 15.99 8.25
CA SER A 328 4.29 16.17 8.12
C SER A 328 4.66 17.61 7.71
N LEU A 329 3.77 18.35 7.03
CA LEU A 329 3.96 19.78 6.74
C LEU A 329 4.02 20.64 8.01
N LEU A 330 3.30 20.27 9.08
CA LEU A 330 3.36 20.98 10.37
C LEU A 330 4.66 20.69 11.11
N LEU A 331 5.16 19.45 11.02
CA LEU A 331 6.48 19.12 11.53
C LEU A 331 7.58 19.88 10.77
N ALA A 332 7.50 19.92 9.45
CA ALA A 332 8.39 20.68 8.59
C ALA A 332 8.34 22.20 8.90
N LEU A 333 7.17 22.73 9.21
CA LEU A 333 6.99 24.12 9.65
C LEU A 333 7.67 24.37 11.01
N ALA A 334 7.51 23.46 11.97
CA ALA A 334 8.19 23.56 13.26
C ALA A 334 9.73 23.52 13.10
N MET A 335 10.22 22.59 12.26
CA MET A 335 11.64 22.45 11.92
C MET A 335 12.24 23.70 11.27
N ALA A 336 11.45 24.45 10.50
CA ALA A 336 11.91 25.70 9.91
C ALA A 336 12.24 26.76 10.99
N GLY A 337 11.70 26.63 12.21
CA GLY A 337 12.08 27.48 13.35
C GLY A 337 13.33 27.02 14.10
N TRP A 338 13.92 25.87 13.75
CA TRP A 338 15.07 25.31 14.45
C TRP A 338 16.38 25.73 13.80
N SER A 339 17.50 25.61 14.52
CA SER A 339 18.81 25.89 13.91
C SER A 339 19.15 24.85 12.83
N PRO A 340 19.81 25.25 11.72
CA PRO A 340 20.17 24.32 10.65
C PRO A 340 21.03 23.13 11.12
N SER A 341 21.90 23.35 12.11
CA SER A 341 22.75 22.30 12.69
C SER A 341 21.95 21.26 13.50
N THR A 342 20.88 21.67 14.18
CA THR A 342 19.98 20.75 14.89
C THR A 342 19.17 19.91 13.91
N VAL A 343 18.60 20.53 12.88
CA VAL A 343 17.87 19.80 11.83
C VAL A 343 18.78 18.79 11.13
N ARG A 344 19.99 19.20 10.74
CA ARG A 344 20.98 18.31 10.12
C ARG A 344 21.32 17.13 11.01
N ARG A 345 21.71 17.36 12.27
CA ARG A 345 22.10 16.27 13.20
C ARG A 345 20.95 15.29 13.42
N TRP A 346 19.73 15.81 13.58
CA TRP A 346 18.56 14.97 13.82
C TRP A 346 18.19 14.13 12.60
N LEU A 347 18.11 14.74 11.40
CA LEU A 347 17.76 13.99 10.18
C LEU A 347 18.86 12.99 9.80
N VAL A 348 20.14 13.39 9.86
CA VAL A 348 21.25 12.48 9.56
C VAL A 348 21.33 11.35 10.59
N GLY A 349 21.21 11.65 11.88
CA GLY A 349 21.21 10.63 12.93
C GLY A 349 20.07 9.65 12.75
N SER A 350 18.84 10.14 12.50
CA SER A 350 17.68 9.29 12.26
C SER A 350 17.87 8.45 11.00
N SER A 351 18.37 9.04 9.91
CA SER A 351 18.58 8.31 8.66
C SER A 351 19.62 7.19 8.79
N LEU A 352 20.70 7.41 9.56
CA LEU A 352 21.73 6.40 9.76
C LEU A 352 21.18 5.21 10.55
N VAL A 353 20.40 5.46 11.61
CA VAL A 353 19.76 4.38 12.38
C VAL A 353 18.75 3.63 11.52
N ILE A 354 17.87 4.34 10.84
CA ILE A 354 16.86 3.74 9.95
C ILE A 354 17.53 2.91 8.87
N ALA A 355 18.52 3.46 8.15
CA ALA A 355 19.23 2.73 7.10
C ALA A 355 19.94 1.48 7.64
N THR A 356 20.55 1.56 8.83
CA THR A 356 21.19 0.40 9.46
C THR A 356 20.18 -0.70 9.76
N LEU A 357 19.03 -0.35 10.35
CA LEU A 357 17.97 -1.31 10.67
C LEU A 357 17.39 -1.95 9.40
N LEU A 358 17.16 -1.15 8.35
CA LEU A 358 16.63 -1.64 7.08
C LEU A 358 17.63 -2.53 6.34
N ILE A 359 18.91 -2.18 6.31
CA ILE A 359 19.96 -3.02 5.71
C ILE A 359 20.08 -4.34 6.47
N PHE A 360 20.04 -4.29 7.80
CA PHE A 360 20.09 -5.50 8.64
C PHE A 360 18.88 -6.41 8.37
N ALA A 361 17.67 -5.86 8.38
CA ALA A 361 16.45 -6.61 8.11
C ALA A 361 16.44 -7.18 6.68
N LEU A 362 16.80 -6.37 5.68
CA LEU A 362 16.89 -6.81 4.28
C LEU A 362 17.94 -7.90 4.11
N GLY A 363 19.10 -7.77 4.76
CA GLY A 363 20.15 -8.79 4.76
C GLY A 363 19.63 -10.11 5.32
N HIS A 364 18.82 -10.08 6.39
CA HIS A 364 18.20 -11.29 6.92
C HIS A 364 17.19 -11.90 5.94
N VAL A 365 16.30 -11.11 5.36
CA VAL A 365 15.29 -11.62 4.42
C VAL A 365 15.93 -12.20 3.16
N ALA A 366 16.93 -11.52 2.60
CA ALA A 366 17.56 -11.91 1.34
C ALA A 366 18.55 -13.08 1.52
N LEU A 367 19.37 -13.06 2.58
CA LEU A 367 20.49 -13.98 2.74
C LEU A 367 20.31 -14.97 3.89
N GLY A 368 19.31 -14.79 4.76
CA GLY A 368 19.16 -15.60 5.96
C GLY A 368 20.28 -15.35 6.97
N THR A 369 20.75 -14.11 7.14
CA THR A 369 21.91 -13.78 8.01
C THR A 369 21.79 -14.34 9.43
N LEU A 370 20.59 -14.40 10.00
CA LEU A 370 20.33 -14.98 11.32
C LEU A 370 19.89 -16.46 11.26
N GLN A 371 19.59 -16.99 10.08
CA GLN A 371 18.95 -18.28 9.88
C GLN A 371 19.95 -19.45 10.04
N ARG A 372 19.53 -20.54 10.70
CA ARG A 372 20.30 -21.80 10.77
C ARG A 372 20.03 -22.68 9.52
N PRO A 373 21.01 -23.49 9.06
CA PRO A 373 22.37 -23.64 9.60
C PRO A 373 23.41 -22.69 9.00
N GLY A 374 23.16 -22.09 7.82
CA GLY A 374 24.19 -21.42 7.02
C GLY A 374 24.24 -19.90 7.12
N GLY A 375 23.42 -19.27 7.96
CA GLY A 375 23.46 -17.83 8.19
C GLY A 375 24.74 -17.40 8.88
N LEU A 376 25.15 -16.14 8.66
CA LEU A 376 26.36 -15.57 9.26
C LEU A 376 26.36 -15.66 10.80
N VAL A 377 25.20 -15.50 11.44
CA VAL A 377 25.02 -15.55 12.89
C VAL A 377 24.35 -16.87 13.34
N ALA A 378 23.50 -17.46 12.49
CA ALA A 378 22.89 -18.79 12.69
C ALA A 378 22.22 -19.01 14.08
N ILE A 379 21.34 -18.09 14.50
CA ILE A 379 20.63 -18.15 15.79
C ILE A 379 19.15 -18.53 15.67
N LEU A 380 18.54 -18.35 14.50
CA LEU A 380 17.11 -18.50 14.28
C LEU A 380 16.81 -19.76 13.43
N PRO A 381 16.06 -20.74 13.93
CA PRO A 381 15.55 -21.85 13.12
C PRO A 381 14.58 -21.37 12.03
N PRO A 382 14.56 -21.98 10.83
CA PRO A 382 13.63 -21.63 9.75
C PRO A 382 12.16 -21.66 10.19
N ALA A 383 11.75 -22.68 10.94
CA ALA A 383 10.37 -22.85 11.40
C ALA A 383 9.85 -21.71 12.32
N THR A 384 10.75 -20.90 12.88
CA THR A 384 10.40 -19.76 13.75
C THR A 384 10.81 -18.42 13.13
N ASP A 385 11.35 -18.44 11.91
CA ASP A 385 11.78 -17.26 11.19
C ASP A 385 10.59 -16.71 10.39
N PRO A 386 9.95 -15.59 10.79
CA PRO A 386 8.79 -15.07 10.09
C PRO A 386 9.09 -14.66 8.65
N THR A 387 10.37 -14.49 8.29
CA THR A 387 10.77 -14.11 6.93
C THR A 387 10.75 -15.29 5.95
N THR A 388 10.45 -16.52 6.39
CA THR A 388 10.23 -17.67 5.49
C THR A 388 8.86 -17.66 4.85
N THR A 389 7.89 -16.98 5.45
CA THR A 389 6.52 -16.81 4.91
C THR A 389 6.46 -15.99 3.61
N MET A 390 7.56 -15.28 3.28
CA MET A 390 7.70 -14.53 2.03
C MET A 390 8.32 -15.43 0.97
N ILE A 391 7.56 -15.71 -0.09
CA ILE A 391 7.97 -16.62 -1.17
C ILE A 391 8.78 -15.86 -2.22
N ASP A 392 10.01 -16.31 -2.46
CA ASP A 392 10.85 -15.80 -3.55
C ASP A 392 10.37 -16.38 -4.89
N VAL A 393 9.51 -15.61 -5.58
CA VAL A 393 8.92 -16.00 -6.87
C VAL A 393 9.93 -16.26 -7.98
N VAL A 394 11.14 -15.67 -7.91
CA VAL A 394 12.18 -15.90 -8.93
C VAL A 394 12.84 -17.25 -8.69
N LYS A 395 13.11 -17.60 -7.43
CA LYS A 395 13.57 -18.95 -7.08
C LYS A 395 12.50 -20.00 -7.35
N LEU A 396 11.25 -19.74 -6.97
CA LEU A 396 10.14 -20.65 -7.25
C LEU A 396 10.02 -20.93 -8.75
N ARG A 397 10.06 -19.89 -9.59
CA ARG A 397 10.09 -20.03 -11.05
C ARG A 397 11.20 -20.95 -11.53
N HIS A 398 12.43 -20.77 -11.03
CA HIS A 398 13.57 -21.60 -11.39
C HIS A 398 13.32 -23.06 -11.06
N VAL A 399 12.87 -23.37 -9.84
CA VAL A 399 12.65 -24.76 -9.42
C VAL A 399 11.48 -25.39 -10.18
N LEU A 400 10.41 -24.65 -10.46
CA LEU A 400 9.30 -25.14 -11.29
C LEU A 400 9.71 -25.41 -12.75
N THR A 401 10.72 -24.70 -13.26
CA THR A 401 11.23 -24.90 -14.64
C THR A 401 12.16 -26.11 -14.74
N GLU A 402 12.96 -26.39 -13.70
CA GLU A 402 13.94 -27.49 -13.69
C GLU A 402 13.39 -28.86 -13.25
N SER A 403 12.20 -28.86 -12.64
CA SER A 403 11.53 -30.06 -12.14
C SER A 403 10.68 -30.73 -13.22
N ARG A 404 10.18 -31.94 -12.95
CA ARG A 404 9.24 -32.65 -13.86
C ARG A 404 7.91 -31.90 -13.99
N VAL A 405 7.67 -30.96 -13.09
CA VAL A 405 6.56 -30.01 -13.12
C VAL A 405 6.57 -29.15 -14.39
N GLY A 406 7.75 -28.76 -14.90
CA GLY A 406 7.85 -27.91 -16.10
C GLY A 406 7.15 -28.53 -17.31
N ASP A 407 7.33 -29.83 -17.52
CA ASP A 407 6.65 -30.58 -18.58
C ASP A 407 5.14 -30.65 -18.33
N ALA A 408 4.72 -30.93 -17.08
CA ALA A 408 3.32 -31.01 -16.71
C ALA A 408 2.58 -29.67 -16.89
N LEU A 409 3.24 -28.55 -16.55
CA LEU A 409 2.71 -27.18 -16.75
C LEU A 409 2.42 -26.87 -18.21
N SER A 410 3.19 -27.44 -19.14
CA SER A 410 2.98 -27.23 -20.58
C SER A 410 1.75 -27.97 -21.13
N THR A 411 1.29 -29.00 -20.42
CA THR A 411 0.16 -29.85 -20.83
C THR A 411 -1.12 -29.60 -20.02
N ALA A 412 -1.02 -28.93 -18.88
CA ALA A 412 -2.17 -28.62 -18.03
C ALA A 412 -3.03 -27.52 -18.66
N ASP A 413 -4.35 -27.64 -18.51
CA ASP A 413 -5.29 -26.60 -18.94
C ASP A 413 -5.44 -25.51 -17.87
N PHE A 414 -5.20 -25.84 -16.59
CA PHE A 414 -5.27 -24.91 -15.46
C PHE A 414 -4.39 -25.34 -14.26
N LEU A 415 -4.09 -24.41 -13.36
CA LEU A 415 -3.54 -24.68 -12.02
C LEU A 415 -4.56 -24.29 -10.95
N VAL A 416 -4.54 -24.99 -9.81
CA VAL A 416 -5.34 -24.67 -8.62
C VAL A 416 -4.46 -24.61 -7.38
N THR A 417 -4.72 -23.63 -6.52
CA THR A 417 -4.21 -23.56 -5.14
C THR A 417 -5.36 -23.63 -4.13
N ASN A 418 -5.03 -23.90 -2.87
CA ASN A 418 -6.00 -23.86 -1.75
C ASN A 418 -6.19 -22.46 -1.14
N GLU A 419 -5.41 -21.46 -1.58
CA GLU A 419 -5.40 -20.12 -1.01
C GLU A 419 -5.32 -19.04 -2.10
N PHE A 420 -6.10 -17.96 -1.96
CA PHE A 420 -6.18 -16.86 -2.94
C PHE A 420 -4.87 -16.04 -3.04
N TRP A 421 -4.06 -16.03 -1.98
CA TRP A 421 -2.78 -15.32 -1.99
C TRP A 421 -1.67 -16.20 -2.55
N LEU A 422 -1.77 -17.52 -2.38
CA LEU A 422 -0.83 -18.49 -2.93
C LEU A 422 -0.94 -18.56 -4.46
N SER A 423 -2.15 -18.48 -5.01
CA SER A 423 -2.37 -18.40 -6.46
C SER A 423 -1.60 -17.22 -7.08
N GLY A 424 -1.53 -16.09 -6.38
CA GLY A 424 -0.74 -14.92 -6.80
C GLY A 424 0.75 -15.23 -6.93
N TYR A 425 1.35 -15.90 -5.94
CA TYR A 425 2.78 -16.28 -6.01
C TYR A 425 3.04 -17.29 -7.12
N VAL A 426 2.15 -18.27 -7.26
CA VAL A 426 2.25 -19.31 -8.30
C VAL A 426 2.15 -18.66 -9.67
N ASP A 427 1.16 -17.80 -9.92
CA ASP A 427 1.00 -17.09 -11.19
C ASP A 427 2.22 -16.22 -11.50
N MET A 428 2.73 -15.45 -10.53
CA MET A 428 3.98 -14.69 -10.71
C MET A 428 5.18 -15.56 -11.11
N ALA A 429 5.25 -16.78 -10.57
CA ALA A 429 6.31 -17.72 -10.88
C ALA A 429 6.14 -18.31 -12.28
N VAL A 430 4.93 -18.76 -12.65
CA VAL A 430 4.66 -19.51 -13.89
C VAL A 430 4.32 -18.64 -15.10
N SER A 431 3.87 -17.40 -14.93
CA SER A 431 3.44 -16.52 -16.03
C SER A 431 4.51 -16.32 -17.12
N PRO A 432 5.83 -16.26 -16.81
CA PRO A 432 6.87 -16.26 -17.85
C PRO A 432 7.12 -17.60 -18.55
N ILE A 433 6.60 -18.70 -18.00
CA ILE A 433 6.76 -20.07 -18.50
C ILE A 433 5.54 -20.47 -19.34
N THR A 434 4.34 -20.16 -18.86
CA THR A 434 3.06 -20.58 -19.44
C THR A 434 1.97 -19.53 -19.22
N SER A 435 0.95 -19.53 -20.06
CA SER A 435 -0.25 -18.68 -19.94
C SER A 435 -1.42 -19.39 -19.28
N VAL A 436 -1.17 -20.52 -18.62
CA VAL A 436 -2.19 -21.33 -17.97
C VAL A 436 -2.76 -20.56 -16.77
N PRO A 437 -4.09 -20.44 -16.64
CA PRO A 437 -4.69 -19.70 -15.54
C PRO A 437 -4.47 -20.41 -14.21
N VAL A 438 -4.25 -19.59 -13.17
CA VAL A 438 -4.09 -20.05 -11.78
C VAL A 438 -5.34 -19.68 -10.98
N MET A 439 -6.11 -20.69 -10.59
CA MET A 439 -7.31 -20.55 -9.78
C MET A 439 -7.01 -20.82 -8.31
N ALA A 440 -7.83 -20.28 -7.41
CA ALA A 440 -7.84 -20.66 -6.00
C ALA A 440 -9.17 -21.33 -5.66
N PHE A 441 -9.15 -22.55 -5.17
CA PHE A 441 -10.31 -23.23 -4.61
C PHE A 441 -10.25 -23.06 -3.10
N THR A 442 -10.95 -22.05 -2.59
CA THR A 442 -10.91 -21.65 -1.18
C THR A 442 -12.25 -21.08 -0.72
N GLN A 443 -12.44 -21.02 0.59
CA GLN A 443 -13.60 -20.39 1.23
C GLN A 443 -13.44 -18.86 1.39
N ASP A 444 -12.25 -18.30 1.12
CA ASP A 444 -12.06 -16.85 0.92
C ASP A 444 -11.58 -16.58 -0.51
N PRO A 445 -12.45 -16.75 -1.53
CA PRO A 445 -12.01 -16.73 -2.93
C PRO A 445 -11.70 -15.32 -3.45
N ARG A 446 -12.29 -14.29 -2.84
CA ARG A 446 -12.17 -12.88 -3.24
C ARG A 446 -12.38 -12.74 -4.76
N GLY A 447 -11.40 -12.18 -5.47
CA GLY A 447 -11.44 -12.01 -6.92
C GLY A 447 -11.63 -13.31 -7.69
N HIS A 448 -11.20 -14.48 -7.18
CA HIS A 448 -11.34 -15.74 -7.90
C HIS A 448 -12.81 -16.15 -8.11
N ALA A 449 -13.72 -15.77 -7.21
CA ALA A 449 -15.15 -16.01 -7.40
C ALA A 449 -15.75 -15.20 -8.55
N VAL A 450 -15.08 -14.12 -8.95
CA VAL A 450 -15.49 -13.26 -10.06
C VAL A 450 -14.79 -13.65 -11.36
N TRP A 451 -13.48 -13.91 -11.31
CA TRP A 451 -12.69 -14.17 -12.51
C TRP A 451 -12.89 -15.56 -13.10
N PHE A 452 -13.25 -16.54 -12.28
CA PHE A 452 -13.31 -17.93 -12.68
C PHE A 452 -14.66 -18.54 -12.36
N ASN A 453 -15.19 -19.29 -13.33
CA ASN A 453 -16.33 -20.18 -13.14
C ASN A 453 -15.80 -21.63 -13.20
N PRO A 454 -15.67 -22.34 -12.06
CA PRO A 454 -15.14 -23.70 -12.04
C PRO A 454 -15.90 -24.68 -12.96
N ALA A 455 -17.18 -24.45 -13.24
CA ALA A 455 -17.96 -25.30 -14.15
C ALA A 455 -17.47 -25.22 -15.61
N ALA A 456 -16.82 -24.12 -16.01
CA ALA A 456 -16.26 -23.96 -17.36
C ALA A 456 -15.03 -24.86 -17.61
N TRP A 457 -14.44 -25.41 -16.54
CA TRP A 457 -13.22 -26.21 -16.59
C TRP A 457 -13.48 -27.71 -16.42
N LEU A 458 -14.75 -28.14 -16.41
CA LEU A 458 -15.12 -29.55 -16.31
C LEU A 458 -14.57 -30.36 -17.49
N GLY A 459 -13.90 -31.47 -17.17
CA GLY A 459 -13.25 -32.34 -18.14
C GLY A 459 -11.88 -31.86 -18.63
N CYS A 460 -11.47 -30.64 -18.27
CA CYS A 460 -10.11 -30.14 -18.50
C CYS A 460 -9.16 -30.69 -17.44
N SER A 461 -7.90 -30.89 -17.83
CA SER A 461 -6.83 -31.40 -16.99
C SER A 461 -6.11 -30.28 -16.24
N GLY A 462 -5.67 -30.54 -15.01
CA GLY A 462 -4.99 -29.51 -14.24
C GLY A 462 -3.94 -30.04 -13.26
N LEU A 463 -3.27 -29.08 -12.62
CA LEU A 463 -2.35 -29.32 -11.51
C LEU A 463 -2.88 -28.64 -10.26
N PHE A 464 -2.58 -29.23 -9.09
CA PHE A 464 -2.88 -28.64 -7.80
C PHE A 464 -1.59 -28.39 -7.03
N LEU A 465 -1.48 -27.22 -6.40
CA LEU A 465 -0.32 -26.81 -5.63
C LEU A 465 -0.73 -26.33 -4.23
N SER A 466 -0.11 -26.91 -3.20
CA SER A 466 -0.21 -26.52 -1.79
C SER A 466 1.17 -26.35 -1.16
N ILE A 467 1.22 -25.82 0.06
CA ILE A 467 2.46 -25.60 0.83
C ILE A 467 2.49 -26.43 2.12
N ALA A 468 3.67 -26.58 2.73
CA ALA A 468 3.85 -27.39 3.93
C ALA A 468 3.17 -26.86 5.20
N ASP A 469 2.80 -25.58 5.23
CA ASP A 469 2.01 -25.01 6.33
C ASP A 469 0.59 -25.61 6.38
N ASP A 470 0.11 -26.20 5.28
CA ASP A 470 -1.16 -26.90 5.22
C ASP A 470 -1.01 -28.39 5.57
N ASP A 471 -2.05 -28.98 6.19
CA ASP A 471 -2.13 -30.42 6.35
C ASP A 471 -2.46 -31.09 5.01
N GLN A 472 -1.47 -31.75 4.40
CA GLN A 472 -1.61 -32.38 3.09
C GLN A 472 -2.67 -33.51 3.07
N HIS A 473 -2.95 -34.15 4.22
CA HIS A 473 -4.05 -35.10 4.31
C HIS A 473 -5.40 -34.41 4.23
N GLN A 474 -5.53 -33.25 4.88
CA GLN A 474 -6.74 -32.43 4.82
C GLN A 474 -6.93 -31.81 3.42
N ILE A 475 -5.86 -31.32 2.79
CA ILE A 475 -5.87 -30.84 1.40
C ILE A 475 -6.43 -31.93 0.49
N ARG A 476 -5.85 -33.13 0.52
CA ARG A 476 -6.33 -34.24 -0.30
C ARG A 476 -7.78 -34.60 0.01
N ALA A 477 -8.15 -34.71 1.28
CA ALA A 477 -9.53 -35.05 1.67
C ALA A 477 -10.56 -34.01 1.20
N THR A 478 -10.17 -32.74 1.18
CA THR A 478 -11.03 -31.62 0.79
C THR A 478 -11.17 -31.53 -0.73
N TYR A 479 -10.08 -31.67 -1.47
CA TYR A 479 -10.04 -31.34 -2.90
C TYR A 479 -10.12 -32.55 -3.83
N ALA A 480 -9.68 -33.75 -3.43
CA ALA A 480 -9.75 -34.95 -4.28
C ALA A 480 -11.16 -35.25 -4.84
N PRO A 481 -12.28 -35.00 -4.12
CA PRO A 481 -13.62 -35.22 -4.69
C PRO A 481 -13.96 -34.40 -5.95
N TYR A 482 -13.22 -33.32 -6.24
CA TYR A 482 -13.45 -32.48 -7.42
C TYR A 482 -12.69 -32.98 -8.66
N PHE A 483 -11.76 -33.92 -8.51
CA PHE A 483 -10.80 -34.30 -9.53
C PHE A 483 -10.80 -35.81 -9.82
N GLU A 484 -10.39 -36.20 -11.02
CA GLU A 484 -10.28 -37.59 -11.46
C GLU A 484 -9.26 -38.39 -10.63
N ARG A 485 -8.17 -37.73 -10.25
CA ARG A 485 -7.12 -38.26 -9.38
C ARG A 485 -6.54 -37.15 -8.51
N PHE A 486 -5.63 -37.52 -7.61
CA PHE A 486 -4.92 -36.57 -6.76
C PHE A 486 -3.57 -37.17 -6.39
N ASP A 487 -2.72 -37.35 -7.41
CA ASP A 487 -1.47 -38.08 -7.29
C ASP A 487 -0.32 -37.08 -7.10
N LEU A 488 0.50 -37.30 -6.07
CA LEU A 488 1.66 -36.45 -5.81
C LEU A 488 2.65 -36.62 -6.97
N LEU A 489 2.85 -35.54 -7.72
CA LEU A 489 3.76 -35.49 -8.86
C LEU A 489 5.20 -35.27 -8.37
N GLU A 490 5.40 -34.20 -7.60
CA GLU A 490 6.72 -33.80 -7.12
C GLU A 490 6.61 -32.91 -5.87
N ILE A 491 7.65 -32.95 -5.02
CA ILE A 491 7.83 -32.02 -3.91
C ILE A 491 8.97 -31.09 -4.30
N VAL A 492 8.68 -29.79 -4.28
CA VAL A 492 9.61 -28.73 -4.69
C VAL A 492 9.96 -27.88 -3.48
N GLU A 493 11.25 -27.68 -3.23
CA GLU A 493 11.74 -26.89 -2.11
C GLU A 493 12.46 -25.63 -2.56
N THR A 494 12.25 -24.54 -1.83
CA THR A 494 13.08 -23.34 -1.94
C THR A 494 14.05 -23.28 -0.76
N HIS A 495 15.25 -22.73 -0.99
CA HIS A 495 16.28 -22.66 0.04
C HIS A 495 16.83 -21.25 0.25
N ARG A 496 17.21 -20.97 1.50
CA ARG A 496 17.97 -19.79 1.94
C ARG A 496 18.89 -20.19 3.08
N ALA A 497 20.12 -19.70 3.07
CA ALA A 497 21.12 -20.02 4.10
C ALA A 497 21.30 -21.54 4.36
N GLY A 498 21.21 -22.38 3.32
CA GLY A 498 21.34 -23.83 3.42
C GLY A 498 20.19 -24.54 4.13
N ALA A 499 19.07 -23.86 4.39
CA ALA A 499 17.85 -24.45 4.92
C ALA A 499 16.70 -24.27 3.93
N THR A 500 15.76 -25.22 3.97
CA THR A 500 14.47 -25.11 3.28
C THR A 500 13.67 -23.96 3.89
N THR A 501 13.19 -23.06 3.04
CA THR A 501 12.35 -21.91 3.43
C THR A 501 10.88 -22.19 3.21
N GLU A 502 10.55 -22.85 2.09
CA GLU A 502 9.18 -23.22 1.75
C GLU A 502 9.20 -24.54 1.00
N THR A 503 8.18 -25.36 1.21
CA THR A 503 8.01 -26.65 0.55
C THR A 503 6.66 -26.69 -0.15
N PHE A 504 6.70 -26.91 -1.46
CA PHE A 504 5.54 -26.97 -2.33
C PHE A 504 5.23 -28.42 -2.69
N TYR A 505 3.96 -28.81 -2.55
CA TYR A 505 3.46 -30.10 -2.97
C TYR A 505 2.68 -29.92 -4.26
N LEU A 506 3.12 -30.58 -5.32
CA LEU A 506 2.46 -30.50 -6.62
C LEU A 506 1.81 -31.84 -6.94
N TYR A 507 0.53 -31.77 -7.27
CA TYR A 507 -0.29 -32.92 -7.58
C TYR A 507 -0.76 -32.86 -9.02
N ASP A 508 -0.66 -33.98 -9.72
CA ASP A 508 -1.40 -34.22 -10.94
C ASP A 508 -2.82 -34.64 -10.54
N VAL A 509 -3.79 -33.80 -10.86
CA VAL A 509 -5.18 -34.02 -10.50
C VAL A 509 -6.02 -34.62 -11.65
N GLY A 510 -5.40 -34.85 -12.81
CA GLY A 510 -6.13 -35.27 -14.00
C GLY A 510 -7.24 -34.27 -14.33
N LYS A 511 -8.42 -34.76 -14.71
CA LYS A 511 -9.55 -33.91 -15.08
C LYS A 511 -10.35 -33.38 -13.90
N LEU A 512 -10.89 -32.16 -14.01
CA LEU A 512 -11.93 -31.67 -13.12
C LEU A 512 -13.24 -32.44 -13.39
N ILE A 513 -13.76 -33.17 -12.40
CA ILE A 513 -14.97 -34.00 -12.53
C ILE A 513 -16.19 -33.38 -11.83
N ALA A 514 -15.98 -32.46 -10.90
CA ALA A 514 -17.05 -31.70 -10.26
C ALA A 514 -16.63 -30.24 -10.08
N PRO A 515 -17.55 -29.27 -10.26
CA PRO A 515 -17.22 -27.87 -10.08
C PRO A 515 -17.05 -27.54 -8.59
N TYR A 516 -16.00 -26.80 -8.25
CA TYR A 516 -15.88 -26.18 -6.94
C TYR A 516 -16.94 -25.09 -6.78
N LYS A 517 -17.54 -25.00 -5.59
CA LYS A 517 -18.56 -23.99 -5.29
C LYS A 517 -17.97 -22.93 -4.37
N TYR A 518 -17.87 -21.71 -4.87
CA TYR A 518 -17.53 -20.56 -4.06
C TYR A 518 -18.68 -20.20 -3.09
N PRO A 519 -18.36 -19.61 -1.92
CA PRO A 519 -19.35 -19.26 -0.89
C PRO A 519 -20.29 -18.11 -1.26
N TYR A 520 -20.05 -17.40 -2.37
CA TYR A 520 -20.90 -16.34 -2.90
C TYR A 520 -20.80 -16.27 -4.43
#